data_AF-A0A935P9M6-F1
#
_entry.id   AF-A0A935P9M6-F1
#
_cell.length_a   1.000
_cell.length_b   1.000
_cell.length_c   1.000
_cell.angle_alpha   90.00
_cell.angle_beta   90.00
_cell.angle_gamma   90.00
#
_symmetry.space_group_name_H-M   'P 1'
#
loop_
_entity.id
_entity.type
_entity.pdbx_description
1 polymer ?
#
loop_
_entity_poly.entity_id
_entity_poly.type
_entity_poly.pdbx_seq_one_letter_code
_entity_poly.pdbx_strand_id
1 'polypeptide(L)' 'MKPRPPASPPSAPAPAPSEPLWRPSWAWHLKVLAVIYIVLVVVFFAVDRFLSRLPEPYRLRDVPPEMTPWLKNK' A
#
# COMPACT_ATOMS: atom_id res chain seq x y z
N MET A 1 -54.55 -28.44 42.58
CA MET A 1 -53.10 -28.62 42.33
C MET A 1 -52.78 -27.95 41.00
N LYS A 2 -51.96 -26.89 40.98
CA LYS A 2 -51.64 -26.15 39.75
C LYS A 2 -50.35 -26.71 39.15
N PRO A 3 -50.29 -27.06 37.84
CA PRO A 3 -49.08 -27.63 37.26
C PRO A 3 -47.95 -26.60 37.28
N ARG A 4 -46.74 -27.06 37.65
CA ARG A 4 -45.51 -26.26 37.64
C ARG A 4 -45.15 -25.94 36.18
N PRO A 5 -44.83 -24.68 35.83
CA PRO A 5 -44.39 -24.33 34.48
C PRO A 5 -43.07 -25.07 34.15
N PRO A 6 -42.84 -25.44 32.87
CA PRO A 6 -41.60 -26.09 32.46
C PRO A 6 -40.41 -25.15 32.70
N ALA A 7 -39.30 -25.70 33.19
CA ALA A 7 -38.08 -24.95 33.42
C ALA A 7 -37.61 -24.27 32.11
N SER A 8 -37.26 -22.99 32.19
CA SER A 8 -36.64 -22.27 31.06
C SER A 8 -35.37 -23.00 30.59
N PRO A 9 -35.09 -23.06 29.28
CA PRO A 9 -33.84 -23.64 28.79
C PRO A 9 -32.64 -22.87 29.38
N PRO A 10 -31.51 -23.54 29.64
CA PRO A 10 -30.31 -22.86 30.15
C PRO A 10 -29.90 -21.75 29.17
N SER A 11 -29.75 -20.53 29.67
CA SER A 11 -29.25 -19.40 28.91
C SER A 11 -27.95 -19.80 28.20
N ALA A 12 -27.94 -19.78 26.87
CA ALA A 12 -26.76 -20.12 26.09
C ALA A 12 -25.55 -19.28 26.58
N PRO A 13 -24.35 -19.87 26.70
CA PRO A 13 -23.17 -19.13 27.12
C PRO A 13 -22.94 -17.97 26.15
N ALA A 14 -22.70 -16.76 26.67
CA ALA A 14 -22.41 -15.59 25.88
C ALA A 14 -21.26 -15.89 24.89
N PRO A 15 -21.32 -15.40 23.63
CA PRO A 15 -20.26 -15.64 22.66
C PRO A 15 -18.94 -15.10 23.21
N ALA A 16 -17.89 -15.93 23.17
CA ALA A 16 -16.55 -15.52 23.57
C ALA A 16 -16.09 -14.30 22.76
N PRO A 17 -15.29 -13.38 23.35
CA PRO A 17 -14.78 -12.23 22.63
C PRO A 17 -14.00 -12.68 21.40
N SER A 18 -14.44 -12.26 20.21
CA SER A 18 -13.77 -12.57 18.96
C SER A 18 -12.46 -11.79 18.89
N GLU A 19 -11.32 -12.49 18.91
CA GLU A 19 -10.05 -11.82 18.67
C GLU A 19 -10.02 -11.22 17.25
N PRO A 20 -9.49 -9.99 17.08
CA PRO A 20 -9.37 -9.39 15.77
C PRO A 20 -8.35 -10.18 14.94
N LEU A 21 -8.85 -10.83 13.89
CA LEU A 21 -8.11 -11.74 13.00
C LEU A 21 -6.88 -11.10 12.31
N TRP A 22 -6.80 -9.78 12.27
CA TRP A 22 -5.69 -9.09 11.59
C TRP A 22 -5.24 -7.83 12.34
N ARG A 23 -4.00 -7.88 12.84
CA ARG A 23 -3.25 -6.73 13.35
C ARG A 23 -1.81 -6.79 12.83
N PRO A 24 -1.51 -6.17 11.69
CA PRO A 24 -0.14 -6.17 11.18
C PRO A 24 0.78 -5.42 12.15
N SER A 25 1.93 -6.00 12.43
CA SER A 25 2.95 -5.38 13.28
C SER A 25 3.60 -4.18 12.58
N TRP A 26 4.26 -3.31 13.34
CA TRP A 26 5.02 -2.20 12.76
C TRP A 26 6.15 -2.68 11.83
N ALA A 27 6.77 -3.82 12.17
CA ALA A 27 7.76 -4.47 11.31
C ALA A 27 7.17 -4.91 9.95
N TRP A 28 5.91 -5.37 9.93
CA TRP A 28 5.22 -5.70 8.68
C TRP A 28 5.00 -4.46 7.82
N HIS A 29 4.59 -3.35 8.42
CA HIS A 29 4.40 -2.09 7.69
C HIS A 29 5.70 -1.57 7.07
N LEU A 30 6.81 -1.60 7.82
CA LEU A 30 8.13 -1.21 7.30
C LEU A 30 8.57 -2.07 6.13
N LYS A 31 8.35 -3.39 6.22
CA LYS A 31 8.68 -4.31 5.12
C LYS A 31 7.85 -4.01 3.88
N VAL A 32 6.55 -3.80 4.03
CA VAL A 32 5.65 -3.47 2.91
C VAL A 32 6.04 -2.12 2.30
N LEU A 33 6.28 -1.10 3.11
CA LEU A 33 6.75 0.21 2.65
C LEU A 33 8.05 0.09 1.86
N ALA A 34 9.05 -0.61 2.40
CA ALA A 34 10.32 -0.83 1.72
C ALA A 34 10.12 -1.49 0.34
N VAL A 35 9.27 -2.52 0.26
CA VAL A 35 8.97 -3.19 -1.01
C VAL A 35 8.29 -2.24 -1.99
N ILE A 36 7.30 -1.46 -1.55
CA ILE A 36 6.61 -0.49 -2.41
C ILE A 36 7.59 0.54 -2.98
N TYR A 37 8.47 1.10 -2.14
CA TYR A 37 9.47 2.06 -2.60
C TYR A 37 10.48 1.43 -3.57
N ILE A 38 10.95 0.21 -3.30
CA ILE A 38 11.85 -0.49 -4.23
C ILE A 38 11.16 -0.70 -5.59
N VAL A 39 9.89 -1.14 -5.58
CA VAL A 39 9.11 -1.32 -6.82
C VAL A 39 8.94 0.00 -7.55
N LEU A 40 8.58 1.09 -6.87
CA LEU A 40 8.46 2.43 -7.46
C LEU A 40 9.78 2.89 -8.11
N VAL A 41 10.91 2.69 -7.43
CA VAL A 41 12.23 3.04 -7.95
C VAL A 41 12.52 2.25 -9.23
N VAL A 42 12.33 0.92 -9.19
CA VAL A 42 12.57 0.07 -10.36
C VAL A 42 11.66 0.46 -11.52
N VAL A 43 10.36 0.69 -11.27
CA VAL A 43 9.40 1.11 -12.29
C VAL A 43 9.79 2.46 -12.90
N PHE A 44 10.15 3.44 -12.08
CA PHE A 44 10.59 4.76 -12.55
C PHE A 44 11.77 4.64 -13.51
N PHE A 45 12.81 3.91 -13.12
CA PHE A 45 13.98 3.70 -13.98
C PHE A 45 13.66 2.88 -15.22
N ALA A 46 12.79 1.86 -15.11
CA ALA A 46 12.36 1.09 -16.27
C ALA A 46 11.63 1.98 -17.30
N VAL A 47 10.72 2.83 -16.81
CA VAL A 47 9.95 3.78 -17.63
C VAL A 47 10.86 4.84 -18.25
N ASP A 48 11.75 5.46 -17.48
CA ASP A 48 12.74 6.43 -17.97
C ASP A 48 13.63 5.80 -19.05
N ARG A 49 14.12 4.58 -18.81
CA ARG A 49 14.96 3.85 -19.74
C ARG A 49 14.24 3.48 -21.03
N PHE A 50 12.96 3.14 -20.90
CA PHE A 50 12.09 2.78 -22.01
C PHE A 50 11.73 4.01 -22.85
N LEU A 51 11.30 5.10 -22.23
CA LEU A 51 11.01 6.38 -22.90
C LEU A 51 12.25 6.95 -23.58
N SER A 52 13.42 6.85 -22.97
CA SER A 52 14.70 7.28 -23.56
C SER A 52 15.12 6.47 -24.79
N ARG A 53 14.51 5.29 -25.03
CA ARG A 53 14.76 4.45 -26.21
C ARG A 53 13.77 4.70 -27.34
N LEU A 54 12.72 5.48 -27.10
CA LEU A 54 11.76 5.80 -28.15
C LEU A 54 12.40 6.75 -29.17
N PRO A 55 12.10 6.57 -30.47
CA PRO A 55 12.51 7.52 -31.50
C PRO A 55 11.87 8.90 -31.24
N GLU A 56 12.52 9.97 -31.70
CA GLU A 56 11.89 11.31 -31.75
C GLU A 56 10.52 11.18 -32.45
N PRO A 57 9.40 11.71 -31.89
CA PRO A 57 9.28 12.88 -31.01
C PRO A 57 8.94 12.58 -29.54
N TYR A 58 8.90 11.29 -29.12
CA TYR A 58 8.53 10.90 -27.75
C TYR A 58 9.73 10.85 -26.78
N ARG A 59 10.92 11.16 -27.29
CA ARG A 59 12.13 11.28 -26.47
C ARG A 59 11.92 12.43 -25.48
N LEU A 60 12.31 12.22 -24.22
CA LEU A 60 12.35 13.30 -23.23
C LEU A 60 13.14 14.48 -23.84
N ARG A 61 12.49 15.64 -23.91
CA ARG A 61 13.07 16.84 -24.50
C ARG A 61 14.18 17.33 -23.59
N ASP A 62 15.38 17.48 -24.14
CA ASP A 62 16.46 18.18 -23.46
C ASP A 62 16.00 19.62 -23.17
N VAL A 63 15.95 20.00 -21.89
CA VAL A 63 15.52 21.34 -21.50
C VAL A 63 16.58 22.32 -21.97
N PRO A 64 16.24 23.28 -22.86
CA PRO A 64 17.21 24.22 -23.37
C PRO A 64 17.84 25.00 -22.21
N PRO A 65 19.17 25.15 -22.18
CA PRO A 65 19.86 25.89 -21.12
C PRO A 65 19.42 27.36 -21.06
N GLU A 66 18.91 27.90 -22.17
CA GLU A 66 18.30 29.24 -22.26
C GLU A 66 17.03 29.38 -21.41
N MET A 67 16.27 28.31 -21.20
CA MET A 67 15.03 28.35 -20.43
C MET A 67 15.25 28.14 -18.93
N THR A 68 16.36 27.53 -18.52
CA THR A 68 16.64 27.24 -17.11
C THR A 68 18.09 27.56 -16.73
N PRO A 69 18.51 28.84 -16.77
CA PRO A 69 19.87 29.25 -16.42
C PRO A 69 20.26 28.91 -14.97
N TRP A 70 19.29 28.82 -14.05
CA TRP A 70 19.50 28.46 -12.65
C TRP A 70 19.69 26.96 -12.38
N LEU A 71 19.47 26.07 -13.37
CA LEU A 71 19.64 24.62 -13.22
C LEU A 71 21.11 24.21 -13.31
N LYS A 72 21.98 25.07 -13.85
CA LYS A 72 23.42 24.81 -13.99
C LYS A 72 24.18 25.24 -12.74
N ASN A 73 24.30 24.33 -11.77
CA ASN A 73 25.24 24.48 -10.67
C ASN A 73 26.44 23.55 -10.87
N LYS A 74 27.48 24.14 -11.49
CA LYS A 74 28.89 23.71 -11.62
C LYS A 74 29.20 22.41 -12.36
#